data_AF-A0A3A4WM45-F1
#
_entry.id   AF-A0A3A4WM45-F1
#
_cell.length_a   1.000
_cell.length_b   1.000
_cell.length_c   1.000
_cell.angle_alpha   90.00
_cell.angle_beta   90.00
_cell.angle_gamma   90.00
#
_symmetry.space_group_name_H-M   'P 1'
#
loop_
_entity.id
_entity.type
_entity.pdbx_description
1 polymer ?
#
loop_
_entity_poly.entity_id
_entity_poly.type
_entity_poly.pdbx_seq_one_letter_code
_entity_poly.pdbx_strand_id
1 'polypeptide(L)' 'MAKIGRNDPCPCGSGKKYKRCCLNKAALLSGFTQDPEGTILWQ' A
#
# COMPACT_ATOMS: atom_id res chain seq x y z
N MET A 1 -3.93 23.67 2.44
CA MET A 1 -4.05 22.20 2.63
C MET A 1 -2.88 21.54 1.91
N ALA A 2 -1.86 21.06 2.62
CA ALA A 2 -0.73 20.40 1.98
C ALA A 2 -1.22 19.16 1.21
N LYS A 3 -0.88 19.05 -0.07
CA LYS A 3 -1.22 17.86 -0.87
C LYS A 3 -0.31 16.73 -0.38
N ILE A 4 -0.89 15.73 0.28
CA ILE A 4 -0.12 14.55 0.69
C ILE A 4 0.35 13.77 -0.54
N GLY A 5 1.65 13.53 -0.63
CA GLY A 5 2.25 12.77 -1.72
C GLY A 5 1.95 11.29 -1.60
N ARG A 6 1.95 10.58 -2.74
CA ARG A 6 1.67 9.14 -2.80
C ARG A 6 2.64 8.31 -1.95
N ASN A 7 3.89 8.75 -1.79
CA ASN A 7 4.92 8.01 -1.06
C ASN A 7 5.05 8.41 0.42
N ASP A 8 4.38 9.48 0.85
CA ASP A 8 4.41 9.96 2.23
C ASP A 8 3.81 8.94 3.21
N PRO A 9 4.17 9.00 4.50
CA PRO A 9 3.50 8.21 5.54
C PRO A 9 2.00 8.50 5.58
N CYS A 10 1.18 7.47 5.76
CA CYS A 10 -0.26 7.63 5.85
C CYS A 10 -0.65 8.44 7.09
N PRO A 11 -1.49 9.49 6.95
CA PRO A 11 -1.93 10.31 8.08
C PRO A 11 -2.90 9.56 8.99
N CYS A 12 -3.32 8.36 8.60
CA CYS A 12 -4.12 7.43 9.38
C CYS A 12 -3.35 6.72 10.50
N GLY A 13 -2.02 6.88 10.59
CA GLY A 13 -1.21 6.25 11.64
C GLY A 13 -0.84 4.79 11.39
N SER A 14 -1.10 4.25 10.20
CA SER A 14 -0.84 2.83 9.90
C SER A 14 0.63 2.47 9.67
N GLY A 15 1.53 3.45 9.60
CA GLY A 15 2.94 3.26 9.23
C GLY A 15 3.18 2.90 7.76
N LYS A 16 2.12 2.69 6.96
CA LYS A 16 2.21 2.39 5.51
C LYS A 16 2.33 3.69 4.70
N LYS A 17 2.93 3.62 3.51
CA LYS A 17 2.91 4.73 2.52
C LYS A 17 1.46 5.04 2.12
N TYR A 18 1.12 6.31 1.90
CA TYR A 18 -0.23 6.76 1.57
C TYR A 18 -0.84 6.00 0.38
N LYS A 19 -0.05 5.77 -0.68
CA LYS A 19 -0.43 4.95 -1.86
C LYS A 19 -0.69 3.48 -1.60
N ARG A 20 -0.28 2.95 -0.45
CA ARG A 20 -0.49 1.54 -0.03
C ARG A 20 -1.44 1.44 1.15
N CYS A 21 -2.12 2.53 1.49
CA CYS A 21 -3.06 2.59 2.60
C CYS A 21 -4.33 3.34 2.14
N CYS A 22 -4.61 4.53 2.69
CA CYS A 22 -5.85 5.26 2.42
C CYS A 22 -6.08 5.64 0.94
N LEU A 23 -5.03 5.74 0.12
CA LEU A 23 -5.19 6.04 -1.31
C LEU A 23 -5.62 4.82 -2.13
N ASN A 24 -5.24 3.61 -1.71
CA ASN A 24 -5.52 2.38 -2.46
C ASN A 24 -6.67 1.60 -1.82
N LYS A 25 -7.86 2.19 -1.81
CA LYS A 25 -9.11 1.52 -1.40
C LYS A 25 -9.54 0.41 -2.38
N ALA A 26 -8.94 0.32 -3.58
CA ALA A 26 -9.34 -0.60 -4.64
C ALA A 26 -8.57 -1.94 -4.63
N ALA A 27 -7.40 -2.03 -3.97
CA ALA A 27 -6.59 -3.26 -3.94
C ALA A 27 -7.18 -4.42 -3.13
N LEU A 28 -8.30 -4.22 -2.42
CA LEU A 28 -8.99 -5.33 -1.73
C LEU A 28 -9.68 -6.30 -2.70
N LEU A 29 -9.83 -5.95 -3.99
CA LEU A 29 -10.44 -6.82 -5.00
C LEU A 29 -9.43 -7.54 -5.90
N SER A 30 -8.16 -7.13 -5.89
CA SER A 30 -7.12 -7.69 -6.76
C SER A 30 -5.98 -8.30 -5.94
N GLY A 31 -6.30 -9.34 -5.15
CA GLY A 31 -5.36 -10.40 -4.72
C GLY A 31 -3.92 -10.02 -4.39
N PHE A 32 -3.66 -8.85 -3.80
CA PHE A 32 -2.30 -8.48 -3.40
C PHE A 32 -2.08 -9.03 -2.00
N THR A 33 -1.80 -10.33 -1.91
CA THR A 33 -1.13 -10.89 -0.73
C THR A 33 0.17 -10.13 -0.60
N GLN A 34 0.32 -9.39 0.50
CA GLN A 34 1.61 -8.82 0.85
C GLN A 34 2.45 -9.97 1.39
N ASP A 35 3.10 -10.73 0.51
CA ASP A 35 4.14 -11.66 0.92
C ASP A 35 5.29 -10.85 1.56
N PRO A 36 5.69 -11.12 2.81
CA PRO A 36 6.82 -10.42 3.42
C PRO A 36 8.18 -10.81 2.81
N GLU A 37 8.26 -11.85 1.97
CA GLU A 37 9.52 -12.43 1.49
C GLU A 37 9.76 -12.34 -0.04
N GLY A 38 8.84 -11.79 -0.84
CA GLY A 38 9.13 -11.41 -2.22
C GLY A 38 9.62 -12.53 -3.16
N THR A 39 9.25 -13.79 -2.94
CA THR A 39 9.63 -14.88 -3.84
C THR A 39 8.50 -15.17 -4.82
N ILE A 40 8.65 -14.71 -6.06
CA ILE A 40 7.93 -15.27 -7.20
C ILE A 40 8.36 -16.74 -7.29
N LEU A 41 7.47 -17.67 -6.94
CA LEU A 41 7.60 -19.05 -7.39
C LEU A 41 7.32 -19.05 -8.89
N TRP A 42 8.39 -19.03 -9.69
CA TRP A 42 8.29 -19.33 -11.11
C TRP A 42 7.93 -20.82 -11.27
N GLN A 43 6.65 -21.10 -11.47
CA GLN A 43 6.15 -22.25 -12.24
C GLN A 43 5.40 -21.69 -13.45
#